data_AF-A0A2S9JCV8-F1
#
_entry.id   AF-A0A2S9JCV8-F1
#
_cell.length_a   1.000
_cell.length_b   1.000
_cell.length_c   1.000
_cell.angle_alpha   90.00
_cell.angle_beta   90.00
_cell.angle_gamma   90.00
#
_symmetry.space_group_name_H-M   'P 1'
#
loop_
_entity.id
_entity.type
_entity.pdbx_description
1 polymer ?
#
loop_
_entity_poly.entity_id
_entity_poly.type
_entity_poly.pdbx_seq_one_letter_code
_entity_poly.pdbx_strand_id
1 'polypeptide(L)'
;MKALLLLSVLLIIGMSPSFAQKKQTITVPSLSNIKIDADLGEWDTLYNVADEGFWFYQLAQDAANLYIAIRVENPMIQHLAARNGILLTVQSNKKNRDDIQFLFPYPDSEVKRAMMNESHDSDAAYKTALIDRSRGYFVYGFPTVPNGLLSLKNGYGLEAIARMDDGKLYYEAVIPKPLLDYTTPVATLKLTIYDGFTPLISSKKVSASRSGGMYGPYRGRPAPRSRSKDQLTLTVLLETSLD
;
A
#
# COMPACT_ATOMS: atom_id res chain seq x y z
N MET A 1 -2.94 37.18 -41.55
CA MET A 1 -1.72 36.74 -40.83
C MET A 1 -1.94 36.48 -39.34
N LYS A 2 -2.74 37.28 -38.60
CA LYS A 2 -3.01 37.06 -37.16
C LYS A 2 -3.80 35.77 -36.83
N ALA A 3 -4.64 35.28 -37.74
CA ALA A 3 -5.43 34.06 -37.54
C ALA A 3 -4.62 32.75 -37.66
N LEU A 4 -3.52 32.73 -38.43
CA LEU A 4 -2.65 31.55 -38.53
C LEU A 4 -1.75 31.36 -37.31
N LEU A 5 -1.37 32.45 -36.63
CA LEU A 5 -0.56 32.42 -35.40
C LEU A 5 -1.35 31.93 -34.18
N LEU A 6 -2.67 32.09 -34.18
CA LEU A 6 -3.54 31.59 -33.11
C LEU A 6 -3.78 30.08 -33.20
N LEU A 7 -3.73 29.50 -34.41
CA LEU A 7 -3.92 28.07 -34.63
C LEU A 7 -2.66 27.25 -34.27
N SER A 8 -1.47 27.82 -34.45
CA SER A 8 -0.20 27.16 -34.10
C SER A 8 0.08 27.13 -32.60
N VAL A 9 -0.41 28.12 -31.83
CA VAL A 9 -0.28 28.15 -30.36
C VAL A 9 -1.25 27.17 -29.68
N LEU A 10 -2.41 26.87 -30.31
CA LEU A 10 -3.39 25.95 -29.74
C LEU A 10 -2.96 24.46 -29.85
N LEU A 11 -2.10 24.11 -30.83
CA LEU A 11 -1.65 22.72 -31.03
C LEU A 11 -0.60 22.26 -30.00
N ILE A 12 0.15 23.17 -29.40
CA ILE A 12 1.26 22.85 -28.48
C ILE A 12 0.74 22.49 -27.07
N ILE A 13 -0.48 22.90 -26.72
CA ILE A 13 -1.09 22.65 -25.40
C ILE A 13 -1.69 21.22 -25.31
N GLY A 14 -1.87 20.53 -26.45
CA GLY A 14 -2.48 19.20 -26.51
C GLY A 14 -1.55 18.02 -26.19
N MET A 15 -0.24 18.24 -26.11
CA MET A 15 0.75 17.17 -25.87
C MET A 15 1.18 17.13 -24.40
N SER A 16 0.22 16.98 -23.49
CA SER A 16 0.56 16.58 -22.12
C SER A 16 0.77 15.06 -22.09
N PRO A 17 1.95 14.53 -21.75
CA PRO A 17 2.10 13.09 -21.52
C PRO A 17 1.17 12.71 -20.36
N SER A 18 0.20 11.84 -20.66
CA SER A 18 -0.62 11.18 -19.66
C SER A 18 0.31 10.27 -18.85
N PHE A 19 0.72 10.72 -17.67
CA PHE A 19 1.47 9.90 -16.73
C PHE A 19 0.51 8.91 -16.06
N ALA A 20 0.08 7.90 -16.81
CA ALA A 20 -0.57 6.73 -16.24
C ALA A 20 0.48 5.89 -15.51
N GLN A 21 0.23 5.55 -14.24
CA GLN A 21 1.07 4.61 -13.51
C GLN A 21 1.08 3.27 -14.26
N LYS A 22 2.27 2.81 -14.67
CA LYS A 22 2.42 1.55 -15.41
C LYS A 22 1.91 0.41 -14.53
N LYS A 23 0.84 -0.25 -14.97
CA LYS A 23 0.34 -1.48 -14.34
C LYS A 23 1.24 -2.63 -14.76
N GLN A 24 1.68 -3.43 -13.80
CA GLN A 24 2.49 -4.61 -14.07
C GLN A 24 1.58 -5.84 -14.04
N THR A 25 1.44 -6.50 -15.18
CA THR A 25 0.75 -7.80 -15.24
C THR A 25 1.69 -8.87 -14.72
N ILE A 26 1.28 -9.60 -13.69
CA ILE A 26 2.05 -10.70 -13.11
C ILE A 26 1.20 -11.95 -13.00
N THR A 27 1.80 -13.11 -13.26
CA THR A 27 1.20 -14.40 -12.95
C THR A 27 1.62 -14.77 -11.53
N VAL A 28 0.65 -14.95 -10.63
CA VAL A 28 0.93 -15.29 -9.24
C VAL A 28 1.18 -16.80 -9.14
N PRO A 29 2.40 -17.24 -8.77
CA PRO A 29 2.72 -18.65 -8.66
C PRO A 29 1.88 -19.33 -7.57
N SER A 30 1.61 -20.62 -7.77
CA SER A 30 1.01 -21.46 -6.75
C SER A 30 2.12 -22.02 -5.85
N LEU A 31 2.13 -21.63 -4.58
CA LEU A 31 3.06 -22.15 -3.58
C LEU A 31 2.25 -22.81 -2.46
N SER A 32 2.76 -23.91 -1.93
CA SER A 32 2.12 -24.69 -0.87
C SER A 32 2.96 -24.67 0.40
N ASN A 33 2.30 -24.75 1.55
CA ASN A 33 2.92 -24.77 2.88
C ASN A 33 3.65 -23.47 3.28
N ILE A 34 3.19 -22.32 2.79
CA ILE A 34 3.71 -21.03 3.25
C ILE A 34 3.33 -20.85 4.72
N LYS A 35 4.32 -20.59 5.56
CA LYS A 35 4.13 -20.21 6.95
C LYS A 35 4.32 -18.70 7.10
N ILE A 36 3.37 -18.04 7.77
CA ILE A 36 3.48 -16.60 8.06
C ILE A 36 4.30 -16.44 9.34
N ASP A 37 5.58 -16.13 9.20
CA ASP A 37 6.49 -15.87 10.32
C ASP A 37 7.53 -14.76 10.05
N ALA A 38 7.40 -14.07 8.93
CA ALA A 38 8.35 -13.09 8.42
C ALA A 38 9.76 -13.67 8.21
N ASP A 39 9.84 -14.94 7.80
CA ASP A 39 11.01 -15.56 7.20
C ASP A 39 10.75 -15.82 5.71
N LEU A 40 11.50 -15.12 4.85
CA LEU A 40 11.31 -15.22 3.40
C LEU A 40 12.07 -16.41 2.76
N GLY A 41 12.59 -17.34 3.55
CA GLY A 41 13.31 -18.52 3.06
C GLY A 41 12.48 -19.44 2.16
N GLU A 42 11.15 -19.41 2.29
CA GLU A 42 10.20 -20.19 1.48
C GLU A 42 9.88 -19.53 0.11
N TRP A 43 10.40 -18.33 -0.15
CA TRP A 43 10.04 -17.51 -1.30
C TRP A 43 11.16 -17.50 -2.35
N ASP A 44 10.84 -17.98 -3.55
CA ASP A 44 11.84 -18.22 -4.60
C ASP A 44 12.41 -16.95 -5.26
N THR A 45 11.62 -15.91 -5.48
CA THR A 45 12.01 -14.78 -6.35
C THR A 45 11.31 -13.49 -5.94
N LEU A 46 11.96 -12.72 -5.06
CA LEU A 46 11.49 -11.39 -4.70
C LEU A 46 11.77 -10.40 -5.84
N TYR A 47 10.71 -9.77 -6.37
CA TYR A 47 10.79 -8.77 -7.44
C TYR A 47 11.12 -7.39 -6.88
N ASN A 48 12.14 -6.76 -7.44
CA ASN A 48 12.52 -5.39 -7.09
C ASN A 48 11.46 -4.40 -7.60
N VAL A 49 11.08 -3.44 -6.75
CA VAL A 49 10.13 -2.41 -7.17
C VAL A 49 10.84 -1.35 -8.01
N ALA A 50 10.33 -1.19 -9.24
CA ALA A 50 10.80 -0.19 -10.20
C ALA A 50 12.31 -0.26 -10.51
N ASP A 51 12.94 -1.41 -10.26
CA ASP A 51 14.39 -1.63 -10.39
C ASP A 51 15.24 -0.64 -9.55
N GLU A 52 14.65 -0.06 -8.50
CA GLU A 52 15.32 0.94 -7.65
C GLU A 52 16.20 0.31 -6.55
N GLY A 53 15.92 -0.94 -6.18
CA GLY A 53 16.72 -1.69 -5.21
C GLY A 53 16.38 -1.37 -3.74
N PHE A 54 15.25 -0.72 -3.48
CA PHE A 54 14.92 -0.26 -2.13
C PHE A 54 13.98 -1.20 -1.37
N TRP A 55 13.12 -1.91 -2.08
CA TRP A 55 12.25 -2.92 -1.52
C TRP A 55 11.79 -3.89 -2.61
N PHE A 56 11.41 -5.07 -2.16
CA PHE A 56 11.08 -6.21 -3.00
C PHE A 56 9.76 -6.80 -2.55
N TYR A 57 9.05 -7.44 -3.48
CA TYR A 57 7.79 -8.12 -3.21
C TYR A 57 7.71 -9.44 -3.96
N GLN A 58 6.94 -10.38 -3.43
CA GLN A 58 6.47 -11.55 -4.15
C GLN A 58 5.04 -11.84 -3.73
N LEU A 59 4.23 -12.29 -4.69
CA LEU A 59 2.90 -12.80 -4.44
C LEU A 59 2.93 -14.31 -4.65
N ALA A 60 2.12 -15.02 -3.87
CA ALA A 60 1.84 -16.42 -4.10
C ALA A 60 0.39 -16.73 -3.75
N GLN A 61 -0.14 -17.85 -4.22
CA GLN A 61 -1.51 -18.23 -3.93
C GLN A 61 -1.65 -19.75 -3.75
N ASP A 62 -2.70 -20.17 -3.06
CA ASP A 62 -3.19 -21.54 -3.09
C ASP A 62 -4.70 -21.55 -3.37
N ALA A 63 -5.40 -22.67 -3.16
CA ALA A 63 -6.84 -22.76 -3.41
C ALA A 63 -7.70 -21.86 -2.50
N ALA A 64 -7.21 -21.49 -1.31
CA ALA A 64 -7.97 -20.76 -0.30
C ALA A 64 -7.48 -19.33 -0.06
N ASN A 65 -6.19 -19.06 -0.29
CA ASN A 65 -5.47 -17.92 0.24
C ASN A 65 -4.59 -17.23 -0.81
N LEU A 66 -4.44 -15.92 -0.63
CA LEU A 66 -3.44 -15.09 -1.28
C LEU A 66 -2.36 -14.76 -0.24
N TYR A 67 -1.10 -14.96 -0.62
CA TYR A 67 0.07 -14.70 0.18
C TYR A 67 0.88 -13.55 -0.40
N ILE A 68 1.47 -12.75 0.48
CA ILE A 68 2.29 -11.59 0.12
C ILE A 68 3.56 -11.63 0.97
N ALA A 69 4.70 -11.56 0.31
CA ALA A 69 6.00 -11.34 0.96
C ALA A 69 6.58 -10.00 0.52
N ILE A 70 7.11 -9.23 1.47
CA ILE A 70 7.80 -7.96 1.21
C ILE A 70 9.10 -7.91 2.02
N ARG A 71 10.16 -7.45 1.37
CA ARG A 71 11.46 -7.17 1.99
C ARG A 71 11.87 -5.73 1.72
N VAL A 72 12.17 -4.97 2.76
CA VAL A 72 12.58 -3.56 2.65
C VAL A 72 14.02 -3.39 3.11
N GLU A 73 14.88 -2.91 2.21
CA GLU A 73 16.30 -2.72 2.48
C GLU A 73 16.63 -1.26 2.79
N ASN A 74 15.91 -0.31 2.20
CA ASN A 74 16.19 1.11 2.42
C ASN A 74 15.76 1.56 3.83
N PRO A 75 16.66 2.14 4.66
CA PRO A 75 16.34 2.54 6.04
C PRO A 75 15.19 3.53 6.19
N MET A 76 14.99 4.43 5.21
CA MET A 76 13.88 5.39 5.22
C MET A 76 12.56 4.72 4.91
N ILE A 77 12.53 3.80 3.94
CA ILE A 77 11.32 3.03 3.64
C ILE A 77 10.98 2.09 4.79
N GLN A 78 11.98 1.49 5.45
CA GLN A 78 11.76 0.67 6.66
C GLN A 78 11.11 1.49 7.78
N HIS A 79 11.57 2.73 7.99
CA HIS A 79 10.97 3.60 9.00
C HIS A 79 9.50 3.90 8.67
N LEU A 80 9.17 4.17 7.40
CA LEU A 80 7.79 4.34 6.96
C LEU A 80 6.96 3.07 7.17
N ALA A 81 7.47 1.91 6.76
CA ALA A 81 6.79 0.62 6.90
C ALA A 81 6.53 0.28 8.38
N ALA A 82 7.50 0.46 9.28
CA ALA A 82 7.34 0.20 10.71
C ALA A 82 6.38 1.20 11.38
N ARG A 83 6.45 2.49 11.01
CA ARG A 83 5.67 3.56 11.65
C ARG A 83 4.23 3.66 11.15
N ASN A 84 4.01 3.41 9.87
CA ASN A 84 2.72 3.66 9.22
C ASN A 84 2.10 2.40 8.65
N GLY A 85 2.92 1.39 8.35
CA GLY A 85 2.46 0.10 7.86
C GLY A 85 2.69 -0.12 6.37
N ILE A 86 2.45 -1.36 5.96
CA ILE A 86 2.39 -1.80 4.59
C ILE A 86 0.93 -2.03 4.25
N LEU A 87 0.44 -1.31 3.25
CA LEU A 87 -0.94 -1.32 2.81
C LEU A 87 -1.07 -2.21 1.58
N LEU A 88 -1.84 -3.28 1.70
CA LEU A 88 -2.46 -3.94 0.56
C LEU A 88 -3.80 -3.26 0.27
N THR A 89 -4.02 -2.92 -0.99
CA THR A 89 -5.33 -2.54 -1.50
C THR A 89 -5.75 -3.45 -2.64
N VAL A 90 -6.95 -4.03 -2.55
CA VAL A 90 -7.59 -4.74 -3.66
C VAL A 90 -8.66 -3.82 -4.23
N GLN A 91 -8.47 -3.37 -5.48
CA GLN A 91 -9.39 -2.42 -6.07
C GLN A 91 -10.69 -3.12 -6.47
N SER A 92 -11.81 -2.56 -6.02
CA SER A 92 -13.11 -3.02 -6.49
C SER A 92 -13.38 -2.44 -7.87
N ASN A 93 -13.57 -3.31 -8.85
CA ASN A 93 -14.00 -2.93 -10.20
C ASN A 93 -15.52 -2.74 -10.29
N LYS A 94 -16.25 -2.93 -9.18
CA LYS A 94 -17.70 -2.70 -9.09
C LYS A 94 -17.99 -1.23 -8.79
N LYS A 95 -18.97 -0.66 -9.49
CA LYS A 95 -19.42 0.73 -9.27
C LYS A 95 -19.90 0.90 -7.82
N ASN A 96 -19.51 2.00 -7.19
CA ASN A 96 -19.90 2.39 -5.81
C ASN A 96 -19.47 1.44 -4.69
N ARG A 97 -18.55 0.51 -4.96
CA ARG A 97 -17.89 -0.30 -3.93
C ARG A 97 -16.58 0.35 -3.54
N ASP A 98 -16.32 0.35 -2.25
CA ASP A 98 -15.06 0.80 -1.69
C ASP A 98 -13.98 -0.27 -1.94
N ASP A 99 -12.73 0.16 -2.05
CA ASP A 99 -11.60 -0.77 -2.23
C ASP A 99 -11.32 -1.48 -0.89
N ILE A 100 -10.90 -2.75 -0.97
CA ILE A 100 -10.50 -3.51 0.21
C ILE A 100 -9.12 -3.05 0.62
N GLN A 101 -8.91 -2.84 1.92
CA GLN A 101 -7.65 -2.39 2.47
C GLN A 101 -7.28 -3.21 3.69
N PHE A 102 -6.03 -3.67 3.68
CA PHE A 102 -5.42 -4.40 4.77
C PHE A 102 -4.05 -3.78 5.05
N LEU A 103 -3.87 -3.30 6.29
CA LEU A 103 -2.69 -2.54 6.69
C LEU A 103 -2.12 -3.09 7.99
N PHE A 104 -0.83 -3.40 7.92
CA PHE A 104 -0.02 -3.80 9.07
C PHE A 104 1.46 -3.45 8.80
N PRO A 105 2.27 -3.08 9.80
CA PRO A 105 1.92 -2.70 11.18
C PRO A 105 0.98 -1.50 11.28
N TYR A 106 0.30 -1.34 12.42
CA TYR A 106 -0.57 -0.20 12.68
C TYR A 106 -0.41 0.29 14.13
N PRO A 107 0.72 0.94 14.47
CA PRO A 107 0.86 1.58 15.78
C PRO A 107 -0.09 2.78 15.82
N ASP A 108 -0.89 2.88 16.88
CA ASP A 108 -1.82 3.99 17.06
C ASP A 108 -1.08 5.31 17.40
N SER A 109 -1.81 6.42 17.44
CA SER A 109 -1.23 7.74 17.72
C SER A 109 -0.61 7.83 19.11
N GLU A 110 -1.15 7.09 20.08
CA GLU A 110 -0.64 7.01 21.44
C GLU A 110 0.75 6.35 21.45
N VAL A 111 0.88 5.18 20.81
CA VAL A 111 2.14 4.47 20.62
C VAL A 111 3.15 5.35 19.90
N LYS A 112 2.78 5.97 18.77
CA LYS A 112 3.69 6.87 18.04
C LYS A 112 4.20 8.02 18.91
N ARG A 113 3.34 8.59 19.75
CA ARG A 113 3.72 9.69 20.65
C ARG A 113 4.60 9.21 21.80
N ALA A 114 4.29 8.06 22.41
CA ALA A 114 5.12 7.46 23.45
C ALA A 114 6.53 7.18 22.91
N MET A 115 6.61 6.56 21.74
CA MET A 115 7.86 6.22 21.07
C MET A 115 8.74 7.45 20.73
N MET A 116 8.16 8.64 20.54
CA MET A 116 8.93 9.87 20.33
C MET A 116 9.64 10.38 21.58
N ASN A 117 9.15 10.02 22.77
CA ASN A 117 9.68 10.48 24.05
C ASN A 117 10.57 9.43 24.74
N GLU A 118 10.61 8.21 24.21
CA GLU A 118 11.43 7.11 24.71
C GLU A 118 12.83 7.12 24.08
N SER A 119 13.85 6.79 24.87
CA SER A 119 15.18 6.48 24.36
C SER A 119 15.22 5.06 23.82
N HIS A 120 15.78 4.86 22.64
CA HIS A 120 15.95 3.54 22.02
C HIS A 120 17.43 3.27 21.81
N ASP A 121 17.84 2.03 22.07
CA ASP A 121 19.25 1.63 21.97
C ASP A 121 19.77 1.68 20.53
N SER A 122 18.88 1.51 19.54
CA SER A 122 19.20 1.59 18.11
C SER A 122 17.96 1.93 17.25
N ASP A 123 18.19 2.33 16.00
CA ASP A 123 17.12 2.53 15.01
C ASP A 123 16.33 1.23 14.73
N ALA A 124 17.00 0.08 14.72
CA ALA A 124 16.35 -1.22 14.58
C ALA A 124 15.45 -1.54 15.78
N ALA A 125 15.89 -1.25 17.01
CA ALA A 125 15.08 -1.42 18.21
C ALA A 125 13.84 -0.51 18.19
N TYR A 126 14.00 0.74 17.76
CA TYR A 126 12.88 1.67 17.56
C TYR A 126 11.83 1.12 16.57
N LYS A 127 12.27 0.64 15.41
CA LYS A 127 11.39 0.05 14.38
C LYS A 127 10.69 -1.21 14.89
N THR A 128 11.42 -2.08 15.59
CA THR A 128 10.89 -3.31 16.19
C THR A 128 9.80 -2.98 17.23
N ALA A 129 10.06 -2.04 18.12
CA ALA A 129 9.09 -1.61 19.11
C ALA A 129 7.82 -0.97 18.51
N LEU A 130 7.92 -0.29 17.36
CA LEU A 130 6.72 0.19 16.63
C LEU A 130 5.88 -0.97 16.10
N ILE A 131 6.52 -2.00 15.56
CA ILE A 131 5.86 -3.20 15.05
C ILE A 131 5.17 -3.94 16.20
N ASP A 132 5.91 -4.25 17.27
CA ASP A 132 5.44 -5.03 18.41
C ASP A 132 4.29 -4.36 19.18
N ARG A 133 4.28 -3.01 19.20
CA ARG A 133 3.21 -2.24 19.84
C ARG A 133 1.98 -2.04 18.95
N SER A 134 1.96 -2.60 17.75
CA SER A 134 0.75 -2.62 16.91
C SER A 134 -0.29 -3.55 17.52
N ARG A 135 -1.46 -3.00 17.85
CA ARG A 135 -2.52 -3.73 18.58
C ARG A 135 -3.44 -4.56 17.68
N GLY A 136 -3.30 -4.44 16.37
CA GLY A 136 -4.20 -5.05 15.41
C GLY A 136 -3.89 -4.69 13.96
N TYR A 137 -4.76 -5.16 13.08
CA TYR A 137 -4.74 -4.89 11.65
C TYR A 137 -5.76 -3.80 11.32
N PHE A 138 -5.36 -2.78 10.55
CA PHE A 138 -6.36 -1.89 9.99
C PHE A 138 -7.00 -2.56 8.78
N VAL A 139 -8.33 -2.73 8.83
CA VAL A 139 -9.14 -3.36 7.78
C VAL A 139 -10.25 -2.43 7.32
N TYR A 140 -10.50 -2.40 6.02
CA TYR A 140 -11.59 -1.63 5.44
C TYR A 140 -12.10 -2.29 4.15
N GLY A 141 -13.40 -2.19 3.90
CA GLY A 141 -14.01 -2.58 2.62
C GLY A 141 -14.23 -4.07 2.41
N PHE A 142 -13.81 -4.91 3.35
CA PHE A 142 -14.07 -6.36 3.34
C PHE A 142 -15.58 -6.65 3.45
N PRO A 143 -16.13 -7.63 2.70
CA PRO A 143 -17.57 -7.91 2.70
C PRO A 143 -18.13 -8.38 4.05
N THR A 144 -17.36 -9.15 4.81
CA THR A 144 -17.79 -9.82 6.05
C THR A 144 -16.98 -9.41 7.28
N VAL A 145 -15.93 -8.60 7.11
CA VAL A 145 -15.07 -8.13 8.20
C VAL A 145 -15.48 -6.70 8.59
N PRO A 146 -15.73 -6.42 9.88
CA PRO A 146 -16.00 -5.07 10.36
C PRO A 146 -14.84 -4.12 10.05
N ASN A 147 -15.16 -2.93 9.53
CA ASN A 147 -14.16 -1.89 9.28
C ASN A 147 -13.56 -1.38 10.59
N GLY A 148 -12.26 -1.09 10.58
CA GLY A 148 -11.54 -0.50 11.72
C GLY A 148 -10.32 -1.31 12.12
N LEU A 149 -10.04 -1.37 13.43
CA LEU A 149 -8.92 -2.12 13.98
C LEU A 149 -9.37 -3.54 14.33
N LEU A 150 -8.93 -4.52 13.54
CA LEU A 150 -9.14 -5.94 13.76
C LEU A 150 -8.07 -6.49 14.70
N SER A 151 -8.45 -7.37 15.63
CA SER A 151 -7.49 -8.03 16.52
C SER A 151 -6.49 -8.89 15.74
N LEU A 152 -5.25 -8.97 16.23
CA LEU A 152 -4.23 -9.90 15.70
C LEU A 152 -4.72 -11.35 15.76
N LYS A 153 -5.49 -11.72 16.79
CA LYS A 153 -6.18 -13.00 16.88
C LYS A 153 -7.63 -12.82 16.46
N ASN A 154 -7.91 -13.05 15.18
CA ASN A 154 -9.24 -12.92 14.60
C ASN A 154 -9.74 -14.25 14.01
N GLY A 155 -11.07 -14.37 13.87
CA GLY A 155 -11.71 -15.55 13.28
C GLY A 155 -11.85 -15.51 11.76
N TYR A 156 -11.27 -14.50 11.09
CA TYR A 156 -11.40 -14.32 9.64
C TYR A 156 -10.23 -14.91 8.84
N GLY A 157 -9.16 -15.36 9.51
CA GLY A 157 -7.95 -15.86 8.85
C GLY A 157 -7.09 -14.78 8.21
N LEU A 158 -7.32 -13.51 8.54
CA LEU A 158 -6.43 -12.41 8.17
C LEU A 158 -5.24 -12.40 9.12
N GLU A 159 -4.05 -12.54 8.57
CA GLU A 159 -2.82 -12.53 9.37
C GLU A 159 -1.71 -11.81 8.60
N ALA A 160 -0.95 -11.01 9.33
CA ALA A 160 0.26 -10.39 8.85
C ALA A 160 1.27 -10.29 9.99
N ILE A 161 2.54 -10.48 9.63
CA ILE A 161 3.68 -10.37 10.53
C ILE A 161 4.73 -9.51 9.85
N ALA A 162 5.35 -8.62 10.62
CA ALA A 162 6.48 -7.82 10.21
C ALA A 162 7.59 -8.03 11.23
N ARG A 163 8.85 -8.04 10.79
CA ARG A 163 10.00 -8.24 11.67
C ARG A 163 11.21 -7.50 11.12
N MET A 164 11.98 -6.91 12.02
CA MET A 164 13.33 -6.44 11.70
C MET A 164 14.31 -7.59 11.88
N ASP A 165 15.12 -7.87 10.86
CA ASP A 165 16.21 -8.84 10.93
C ASP A 165 17.35 -8.42 10.01
N ASP A 166 18.61 -8.60 10.44
CA ASP A 166 19.83 -8.21 9.71
C ASP A 166 19.75 -6.81 9.03
N GLY A 167 19.22 -5.81 9.74
CA GLY A 167 19.07 -4.44 9.24
C GLY A 167 18.04 -4.27 8.11
N LYS A 168 17.20 -5.29 7.85
CA LYS A 168 16.12 -5.31 6.87
C LYS A 168 14.76 -5.48 7.56
N LEU A 169 13.70 -5.02 6.90
CA LEU A 169 12.34 -5.30 7.33
C LEU A 169 11.75 -6.39 6.45
N TYR A 170 11.30 -7.46 7.08
CA TYR A 170 10.58 -8.57 6.47
C TYR A 170 9.11 -8.46 6.84
N TYR A 171 8.24 -8.73 5.86
CA TYR A 171 6.80 -8.69 6.02
C TYR A 171 6.17 -9.84 5.26
N GLU A 172 5.22 -10.49 5.90
CA GLU A 172 4.38 -11.51 5.29
C GLU A 172 2.92 -11.29 5.65
N ALA A 173 2.04 -11.61 4.73
CA ALA A 173 0.60 -11.58 4.94
C ALA A 173 -0.12 -12.69 4.21
N VAL A 174 -1.18 -13.17 4.82
CA VAL A 174 -2.16 -14.09 4.24
C VAL A 174 -3.54 -13.47 4.26
N ILE A 175 -4.24 -13.60 3.13
CA ILE A 175 -5.62 -13.14 2.99
C ILE A 175 -6.44 -14.24 2.34
N PRO A 176 -7.48 -14.74 3.01
CA PRO A 176 -8.41 -15.68 2.41
C PRO A 176 -9.10 -15.07 1.19
N LYS A 177 -9.01 -15.77 0.05
CA LYS A 177 -9.65 -15.38 -1.22
C LYS A 177 -11.15 -15.12 -1.09
N PRO A 178 -11.94 -15.85 -0.26
CA PRO A 178 -13.36 -15.54 -0.07
C PRO A 178 -13.65 -14.15 0.50
N LEU A 179 -12.66 -13.51 1.13
CA LEU A 179 -12.78 -12.15 1.65
C LEU A 179 -12.49 -11.08 0.58
N LEU A 180 -11.96 -11.48 -0.58
CA LEU A 180 -11.62 -10.58 -1.68
C LEU A 180 -12.82 -10.39 -2.61
N ASP A 181 -13.40 -9.19 -2.63
CA ASP A 181 -14.48 -8.81 -3.55
C ASP A 181 -13.94 -8.06 -4.78
N TYR A 182 -13.46 -8.82 -5.76
CA TYR A 182 -13.00 -8.32 -7.06
C TYR A 182 -13.86 -8.84 -8.22
N THR A 183 -13.76 -8.20 -9.37
CA THR A 183 -14.44 -8.65 -10.60
C THR A 183 -13.50 -9.58 -11.36
N THR A 184 -13.91 -10.83 -11.55
CA THR A 184 -13.23 -11.79 -12.42
C THR A 184 -13.23 -11.31 -13.88
N PRO A 185 -12.16 -11.52 -14.67
CA PRO A 185 -11.08 -12.48 -14.42
C PRO A 185 -9.80 -11.90 -13.80
N VAL A 186 -9.66 -10.58 -13.68
CA VAL A 186 -8.41 -9.92 -13.24
C VAL A 186 -8.64 -9.08 -11.98
N ALA A 187 -7.88 -9.39 -10.94
CA ALA A 187 -7.77 -8.58 -9.73
C ALA A 187 -6.70 -7.49 -9.93
N THR A 188 -7.03 -6.26 -9.51
CA THR A 188 -6.04 -5.17 -9.44
C THR A 188 -5.59 -5.00 -7.99
N LEU A 189 -4.36 -5.37 -7.71
CA LEU A 189 -3.73 -5.29 -6.40
C LEU A 189 -2.78 -4.10 -6.36
N LYS A 190 -2.76 -3.38 -5.25
CA LYS A 190 -1.84 -2.28 -5.02
C LYS A 190 -1.13 -2.52 -3.70
N LEU A 191 0.19 -2.71 -3.76
CA LEU A 191 1.04 -2.80 -2.57
C LEU A 191 1.68 -1.43 -2.35
N THR A 192 1.55 -0.89 -1.15
CA THR A 192 2.03 0.45 -0.81
C THR A 192 2.74 0.45 0.53
N ILE A 193 3.97 0.95 0.60
CA ILE A 193 4.56 1.38 1.86
C ILE A 193 3.88 2.68 2.26
N TYR A 194 3.08 2.65 3.32
CA TYR A 194 2.16 3.73 3.63
C TYR A 194 2.92 4.94 4.19
N ASP A 195 2.71 6.10 3.59
CA ASP A 195 3.42 7.33 3.98
C ASP A 195 2.77 8.05 5.18
N GLY A 196 1.54 7.67 5.55
CA GLY A 196 0.75 8.31 6.60
C GLY A 196 0.06 9.61 6.17
N PHE A 197 0.25 10.06 4.94
CA PHE A 197 -0.34 11.29 4.39
C PHE A 197 -1.46 11.01 3.40
N THR A 198 -1.37 9.89 2.68
CA THR A 198 -2.43 9.41 1.79
C THR A 198 -3.64 8.96 2.63
N PRO A 199 -4.88 9.38 2.37
CA PRO A 199 -6.01 8.91 3.17
C PRO A 199 -6.24 7.41 2.91
N LEU A 200 -6.33 6.61 3.98
CA LEU A 200 -6.71 5.19 3.88
C LEU A 200 -8.08 5.08 3.19
N ILE A 201 -9.10 5.78 3.67
CA ILE A 201 -10.42 5.73 3.04
C ILE A 201 -10.47 6.66 1.81
N SER A 202 -10.29 6.10 0.62
CA SER A 202 -10.60 6.77 -0.65
C SER A 202 -11.99 6.32 -1.11
N SER A 203 -13.04 7.04 -0.70
CA SER A 203 -14.38 6.71 -1.20
C SER A 203 -14.46 7.12 -2.68
N LYS A 204 -14.79 6.16 -3.55
CA LYS A 204 -15.21 6.45 -4.95
C LYS A 204 -16.56 7.20 -5.01
N LYS A 205 -17.15 7.51 -3.84
CA LYS A 205 -18.50 8.07 -3.68
C LYS A 205 -18.59 9.59 -3.82
N VAL A 206 -17.49 10.32 -4.05
CA VAL A 206 -17.61 11.75 -4.33
C VAL A 206 -17.73 11.98 -5.83
N SER A 207 -18.94 11.81 -6.36
CA SER A 207 -19.37 12.69 -7.44
C SER A 207 -19.20 14.11 -6.92
N ALA A 208 -18.47 14.95 -7.64
CA ALA A 208 -18.22 16.34 -7.28
C ALA A 208 -19.53 17.15 -7.23
N SER A 209 -20.29 17.00 -6.14
CA SER A 209 -21.23 18.02 -5.71
C SER A 209 -20.39 19.05 -4.97
N ARG A 210 -19.98 20.09 -5.71
CA ARG A 210 -19.45 21.31 -5.14
C ARG A 210 -20.58 21.98 -4.34
N SER A 211 -20.77 21.55 -3.10
CA SER A 211 -21.54 22.30 -2.11
C SER A 211 -20.60 23.35 -1.51
N GLY A 212 -20.87 24.61 -1.82
CA GLY A 212 -20.15 25.74 -1.27
C GLY A 212 -20.36 25.83 0.23
N GLY A 213 -19.27 25.87 0.98
CA GLY A 213 -19.26 26.11 2.41
C GLY A 213 -17.93 26.76 2.80
N MET A 214 -18.02 27.99 3.28
CA MET A 214 -16.93 28.81 3.82
C MET A 214 -16.08 28.05 4.85
N TYR A 215 -14.75 28.26 4.83
CA TYR A 215 -13.90 28.73 5.95
C TYR A 215 -12.40 28.51 5.64
N GLY A 216 -11.59 29.57 5.80
CA GLY A 216 -10.13 29.51 6.00
C GLY A 216 -9.27 30.06 4.85
N PRO A 217 -8.78 31.32 4.92
CA PRO A 217 -7.73 31.79 4.02
C PRO A 217 -6.37 31.19 4.43
N TYR A 218 -5.55 30.82 3.46
CA TYR A 218 -4.19 30.27 3.59
C TYR A 218 -4.06 28.78 4.01
N ARG A 219 -4.43 27.88 3.11
CA ARG A 219 -3.54 26.74 2.78
C ARG A 219 -3.47 26.60 1.27
N GLY A 220 -2.43 27.18 0.68
CA GLY A 220 -2.07 26.90 -0.70
C GLY A 220 -1.94 25.39 -0.86
N ARG A 221 -2.77 24.80 -1.73
CA ARG A 221 -2.64 23.41 -2.15
C ARG A 221 -1.22 23.28 -2.72
N PRO A 222 -0.31 22.45 -2.16
CA PRO A 222 1.00 22.27 -2.75
C PRO A 222 0.79 21.85 -4.21
N ALA A 223 1.39 22.59 -5.14
CA ALA A 223 1.43 22.17 -6.54
C ALA A 223 1.97 20.73 -6.59
N PRO A 224 1.45 19.86 -7.47
CA PRO A 224 2.00 18.52 -7.63
C PRO A 224 3.48 18.67 -7.98
N ARG A 225 4.36 18.30 -7.03
CA ARG A 225 5.80 18.35 -7.26
C ARG A 225 6.09 17.37 -8.40
N SER A 226 6.73 17.89 -9.46
CA SER A 226 7.36 17.07 -10.49
C SER A 226 8.18 15.97 -9.82
N ARG A 227 8.02 14.71 -10.25
CA ARG A 227 8.79 13.58 -9.71
C ARG A 227 10.29 13.90 -9.87
N SER A 228 10.94 14.19 -8.75
CA SER A 228 12.40 14.23 -8.67
C SER A 228 12.93 12.85 -9.04
N LYS A 229 14.10 12.77 -9.67
CA LYS A 229 14.82 11.49 -9.90
C LYS A 229 15.12 10.74 -8.60
N ASP A 230 15.03 11.40 -7.45
CA ASP A 230 15.28 10.84 -6.12
C ASP A 230 14.00 10.45 -5.35
N GLN A 231 12.82 10.47 -5.99
CA GLN A 231 11.59 10.12 -5.29
C GLN A 231 11.45 8.60 -5.19
N LEU A 232 11.63 8.07 -3.98
CA LEU A 232 11.47 6.64 -3.65
C LEU A 232 10.09 6.12 -4.13
N THR A 233 10.08 5.03 -4.90
CA THR A 233 8.83 4.38 -5.29
C THR A 233 8.26 3.62 -4.10
N LEU A 234 7.16 4.12 -3.53
CA LEU A 234 6.48 3.50 -2.39
C LEU A 234 5.29 2.61 -2.79
N THR A 235 4.99 2.51 -4.09
CA THR A 235 3.76 1.86 -4.56
C THR A 235 4.01 1.07 -5.83
N VAL A 236 3.54 -0.18 -5.84
CA VAL A 236 3.42 -0.99 -7.05
C VAL A 236 1.96 -1.34 -7.32
N LEU A 237 1.57 -1.31 -8.58
CA LEU A 237 0.22 -1.63 -9.05
C LEU A 237 0.30 -2.87 -9.94
N LEU A 238 -0.40 -3.93 -9.53
CA LEU A 238 -0.30 -5.28 -10.06
C LEU A 238 -1.67 -5.69 -10.61
N GLU A 239 -1.66 -6.30 -11.79
CA GLU A 239 -2.83 -6.96 -12.36
C GLU A 239 -2.55 -8.46 -12.45
N THR A 240 -3.45 -9.26 -11.89
CA THR A 240 -3.26 -10.72 -11.85
C THR A 240 -4.58 -11.48 -11.87
N SER A 241 -4.54 -12.72 -12.38
CA SER A 241 -5.60 -13.70 -12.21
C SER A 241 -5.37 -14.47 -10.91
N LEU A 242 -6.41 -14.52 -10.09
CA LEU A 242 -6.44 -15.35 -8.89
C LEU A 242 -7.30 -16.56 -9.22
N ASP A 243 -6.71 -17.75 -9.12
CA ASP A 243 -7.32 -19.03 -9.50
C ASP A 243 -8.18 -19.62 -8.36
#